data_AF-A0A7C2BQ70-F1
#
_entry.id   AF-A0A7C2BQ70-F1
#
_cell.length_a   1.000
_cell.length_b   1.000
_cell.length_c   1.000
_cell.angle_alpha   90.00
_cell.angle_beta   90.00
_cell.angle_gamma   90.00
#
_symmetry.space_group_name_H-M   'P 1'
#
loop_
_entity.id
_entity.type
_entity.pdbx_description
1 polymer ?
#
loop_
_entity_poly.entity_id
_entity_poly.type
_entity_poly.pdbx_seq_one_letter_code
_entity_poly.pdbx_strand_id
1 'polypeptide(L)'
;MKLRIVCFIIILIVILSAFIVMRSHFSSEINRADFTEVEQLSRAQEFADNFIGQTFIQRDVLCMNPPGTTRVFMLDDDPGRWYWHLSPDGTSYYILKENNLVEYDAGGNITKKLSATDLGLDLEKYAFGKIIAVSGNRIWLTLNHWVPGEKGASSNRDTVLEILLHDIDNSAVFHELGFYKCIAIDTNKEDMYIVRTYPKFCVDIYDLKSKTYVTKLENCNGAYVRNITWVDYCDTKGLLLSLWYYNKKSKVFHMDLNTGGFSEIAKGVNAWWGSDGYAYYLRGHTQLWRNKLNGEPELVCGLTKKPKGRNGYIQALWFSNDSSFGIFSYQVPLSGKRFTDGRVYFDVESKEYLHVSGGTIGQD
;
A
#
# COMPACT_ATOMS: atom_id res chain seq x y z
N MET A 1 -62.87 -11.14 6.28
CA MET A 1 -61.63 -11.42 5.53
C MET A 1 -60.88 -10.15 5.09
N LYS A 2 -61.55 -9.17 4.46
CA LYS A 2 -60.93 -7.91 3.99
C LYS A 2 -60.22 -7.08 5.09
N LEU A 3 -60.81 -6.98 6.30
CA LEU A 3 -60.24 -6.19 7.40
C LEU A 3 -58.89 -6.73 7.93
N ARG A 4 -58.71 -8.07 7.94
CA ARG A 4 -57.46 -8.69 8.40
C ARG A 4 -56.30 -8.47 7.44
N ILE A 5 -56.58 -8.42 6.14
CA ILE A 5 -55.58 -8.14 5.09
C ILE A 5 -55.13 -6.68 5.20
N VAL A 6 -56.05 -5.75 5.43
CA VAL A 6 -55.74 -4.32 5.61
C VAL A 6 -54.87 -4.10 6.84
N CYS A 7 -55.20 -4.72 7.99
CA CYS A 7 -54.36 -4.61 9.19
C CYS A 7 -52.95 -5.19 8.98
N PHE A 8 -52.83 -6.31 8.26
CA PHE A 8 -51.53 -6.92 7.97
C PHE A 8 -50.65 -6.03 7.08
N ILE A 9 -51.23 -5.40 6.06
CA ILE A 9 -50.52 -4.45 5.19
C ILE A 9 -50.06 -3.22 5.98
N ILE A 10 -50.88 -2.68 6.87
CA ILE A 10 -50.52 -1.53 7.71
C ILE A 10 -49.35 -1.90 8.64
N ILE A 11 -49.40 -3.06 9.29
CA ILE A 11 -48.30 -3.53 10.16
C ILE A 11 -47.01 -3.70 9.36
N LEU A 12 -47.09 -4.29 8.16
CA LEU A 12 -45.92 -4.47 7.29
C LEU A 12 -45.31 -3.12 6.86
N ILE A 13 -46.15 -2.14 6.52
CA ILE A 13 -45.68 -0.79 6.16
C ILE A 13 -45.03 -0.10 7.35
N VAL A 14 -45.59 -0.22 8.55
CA VAL A 14 -45.01 0.37 9.77
C VAL A 14 -43.66 -0.28 10.08
N ILE A 15 -43.54 -1.60 9.97
CA ILE A 15 -42.27 -2.31 10.16
C ILE A 15 -41.25 -1.90 9.10
N LEU A 16 -41.63 -1.85 7.82
CA LEU A 16 -40.72 -1.40 6.74
C LEU A 16 -40.26 0.04 6.96
N SER A 17 -41.18 0.92 7.36
CA SER A 17 -40.89 2.34 7.61
C SER A 17 -39.96 2.50 8.81
N ALA A 18 -40.19 1.76 9.89
CA ALA A 18 -39.31 1.72 11.05
C ALA A 18 -37.91 1.17 10.69
N PHE A 19 -37.84 0.16 9.82
CA PHE A 19 -36.57 -0.40 9.34
C PHE A 19 -35.82 0.59 8.43
N ILE A 20 -36.53 1.34 7.58
CA ILE A 20 -35.96 2.39 6.72
C ILE A 20 -35.47 3.56 7.58
N VAL A 21 -36.21 3.97 8.60
CA VAL A 21 -35.84 5.05 9.52
C VAL A 21 -34.68 4.65 10.43
N MET A 22 -34.65 3.42 10.96
CA MET A 22 -33.48 2.90 11.66
C MET A 22 -32.26 2.87 10.75
N ARG A 23 -32.41 2.36 9.51
CA ARG A 23 -31.32 2.32 8.54
C ARG A 23 -30.84 3.71 8.13
N SER A 24 -31.72 4.72 8.08
CA SER A 24 -31.34 6.09 7.78
C SER A 24 -30.68 6.79 8.97
N HIS A 25 -31.11 6.53 10.22
CA HIS A 25 -30.43 7.01 11.43
C HIS A 25 -29.06 6.37 11.66
N PHE A 26 -28.86 5.10 11.27
CA PHE A 26 -27.53 4.49 11.23
C PHE A 26 -26.66 4.96 10.05
N SER A 27 -27.16 5.82 9.15
CA SER A 27 -26.45 6.24 7.93
C SER A 27 -25.87 7.65 7.94
N SER A 28 -25.94 8.41 9.03
CA SER A 28 -25.49 9.83 9.02
C SER A 28 -24.36 10.21 9.98
N GLU A 29 -23.97 9.36 10.93
CA GLU A 29 -22.76 9.60 11.71
C GLU A 29 -21.64 8.70 11.21
N ILE A 30 -20.71 9.30 10.47
CA ILE A 30 -19.44 8.64 10.16
C ILE A 30 -18.74 8.43 11.50
N ASN A 31 -18.55 7.16 11.89
CA ASN A 31 -17.72 6.84 13.05
C ASN A 31 -16.31 7.37 12.79
N ARG A 32 -15.83 8.28 13.64
CA ARG A 32 -14.52 8.91 13.51
C ARG A 32 -13.56 8.28 14.51
N ALA A 33 -12.36 8.00 14.02
CA ALA A 33 -11.27 7.65 14.91
C ALA A 33 -10.95 8.86 15.80
N ASP A 34 -10.55 8.58 17.02
CA ASP A 34 -10.03 9.56 17.98
C ASP A 34 -8.63 10.00 17.52
N PHE A 35 -8.57 10.88 16.52
CA PHE A 35 -7.37 11.50 15.99
C PHE A 35 -7.53 13.03 15.98
N THR A 36 -6.46 13.74 16.35
CA THR A 36 -6.46 15.20 16.41
C THR A 36 -5.64 15.80 15.27
N GLU A 37 -6.20 16.77 14.56
CA GLU A 37 -5.44 17.57 13.58
C GLU A 37 -4.55 18.55 14.34
N VAL A 38 -3.27 18.60 14.00
CA VAL A 38 -2.28 19.49 14.60
C VAL A 38 -1.65 20.39 13.55
N GLU A 39 -1.20 21.58 13.95
CA GLU A 39 -0.48 22.51 13.05
C GLU A 39 0.98 22.09 12.84
N GLN A 40 1.53 21.36 13.81
CA GLN A 40 2.87 20.77 13.77
C GLN A 40 2.79 19.42 14.47
N LEU A 41 3.40 18.40 13.89
CA LEU A 41 3.45 17.07 14.48
C LEU A 41 4.91 16.83 14.84
N SER A 42 5.27 17.00 16.11
CA SER A 42 6.67 17.05 16.57
C SER A 42 7.50 15.86 16.11
N ARG A 43 6.93 14.66 16.14
CA ARG A 43 7.55 13.44 15.64
C ARG A 43 7.50 13.30 14.11
N ALA A 44 6.49 13.86 13.42
CA ALA A 44 6.54 13.97 11.96
C ALA A 44 7.54 15.02 11.50
N GLN A 45 7.77 16.07 12.29
CA GLN A 45 8.72 17.14 12.03
C GLN A 45 10.11 16.59 12.31
N GLU A 46 10.33 15.83 13.37
CA GLU A 46 11.56 15.09 13.59
C GLU A 46 11.79 14.02 12.51
N PHE A 47 10.77 13.25 12.12
CA PHE A 47 10.85 12.33 10.99
C PHE A 47 11.08 13.07 9.67
N ALA A 48 10.38 14.17 9.41
CA ALA A 48 10.52 14.95 8.20
C ALA A 48 11.81 15.77 8.18
N ASP A 49 12.38 16.16 9.31
CA ASP A 49 13.63 16.93 9.40
C ASP A 49 14.83 15.98 9.40
N ASN A 50 14.72 14.81 10.07
CA ASN A 50 15.73 13.76 10.09
C ASN A 50 15.68 12.81 8.88
N PHE A 51 14.63 12.81 8.05
CA PHE A 51 14.56 11.95 6.86
C PHE A 51 14.10 12.63 5.58
N ILE A 52 13.32 13.70 5.67
CA ILE A 52 12.78 14.43 4.50
C ILE A 52 13.43 15.82 4.38
N GLY A 53 14.26 16.23 5.35
CA GLY A 53 14.59 17.63 5.65
C GLY A 53 15.58 18.27 4.69
N GLN A 54 16.09 17.51 3.73
CA GLN A 54 16.86 18.06 2.64
C GLN A 54 15.95 18.36 1.46
N THR A 55 16.01 19.61 0.97
CA THR A 55 15.27 20.20 -0.15
C THR A 55 15.20 19.33 -1.42
N PHE A 56 16.07 18.33 -1.56
CA PHE A 56 16.07 17.33 -2.63
C PHE A 56 15.20 16.11 -2.35
N ILE A 57 15.10 15.61 -1.12
CA ILE A 57 14.19 14.51 -0.73
C ILE A 57 12.74 15.05 -0.71
N GLN A 58 12.57 16.30 -0.25
CA GLN A 58 11.33 17.07 -0.45
C GLN A 58 10.96 17.30 -1.92
N ARG A 59 11.81 16.95 -2.89
CA ARG A 59 11.49 17.09 -4.31
C ARG A 59 11.41 15.75 -4.99
N ASP A 60 12.31 14.81 -4.76
CA ASP A 60 12.32 13.53 -5.47
C ASP A 60 11.45 12.45 -4.80
N VAL A 61 11.35 12.42 -3.47
CA VAL A 61 10.38 11.56 -2.75
C VAL A 61 8.99 12.20 -2.75
N LEU A 62 8.90 13.53 -2.80
CA LEU A 62 7.63 14.26 -2.91
C LEU A 62 7.13 14.41 -4.37
N CYS A 63 7.96 14.31 -5.40
CA CYS A 63 7.57 14.30 -6.82
C CYS A 63 7.48 12.89 -7.40
N MET A 64 6.62 12.04 -6.81
CA MET A 64 6.08 10.85 -7.49
C MET A 64 5.25 11.16 -8.77
N ASN A 65 5.35 12.40 -9.30
CA ASN A 65 5.42 12.71 -10.73
C ASN A 65 6.17 14.04 -10.94
N PRO A 66 7.01 14.19 -11.98
CA PRO A 66 7.46 15.50 -12.44
C PRO A 66 6.27 16.35 -12.92
N PRO A 67 6.31 17.69 -12.80
CA PRO A 67 5.30 18.55 -13.41
C PRO A 67 5.41 18.48 -14.94
N GLY A 68 4.51 17.74 -15.60
CA GLY A 68 4.40 17.77 -17.06
C GLY A 68 3.84 16.53 -17.76
N THR A 69 3.75 15.37 -17.10
CA THR A 69 3.27 14.15 -17.77
C THR A 69 1.74 14.08 -17.80
N THR A 70 1.22 14.47 -18.96
CA THR A 70 -0.21 14.49 -19.24
C THR A 70 -0.69 13.06 -19.48
N ARG A 71 -1.48 12.51 -18.55
CA ARG A 71 -2.16 11.20 -18.59
C ARG A 71 -1.23 9.98 -18.52
N VAL A 72 -1.21 9.26 -17.39
CA VAL A 72 -0.88 7.82 -17.42
C VAL A 72 -1.81 7.07 -16.48
N PHE A 73 -2.47 6.07 -17.04
CA PHE A 73 -3.29 5.09 -16.37
C PHE A 73 -2.45 4.30 -15.35
N MET A 74 -3.09 3.67 -14.37
CA MET A 74 -2.48 2.53 -13.65
C MET A 74 -2.14 1.42 -14.65
N LEU A 75 -0.97 1.48 -15.27
CA LEU A 75 -0.35 0.45 -16.09
C LEU A 75 1.17 0.55 -15.90
N ASP A 76 1.81 -0.61 -15.90
CA ASP A 76 3.15 -0.97 -15.41
C ASP A 76 4.38 -0.27 -16.03
N ASP A 77 4.29 0.88 -16.69
CA ASP A 77 5.41 1.40 -17.53
C ASP A 77 5.85 2.85 -17.19
N ASP A 78 6.37 3.13 -15.99
CA ASP A 78 7.01 4.45 -15.73
C ASP A 78 8.41 4.32 -15.08
N PRO A 79 9.49 4.77 -15.75
CA PRO A 79 10.87 4.73 -15.25
C PRO A 79 11.19 5.77 -14.15
N GLY A 80 10.19 6.47 -13.60
CA GLY A 80 10.35 7.47 -12.53
C GLY A 80 9.97 7.01 -11.12
N ARG A 81 9.68 5.72 -10.88
CA ARG A 81 9.28 5.23 -9.55
C ARG A 81 10.49 4.99 -8.66
N TRP A 82 10.76 5.93 -7.79
CA TRP A 82 11.70 5.77 -6.68
C TRP A 82 11.06 4.88 -5.61
N TYR A 83 11.43 3.60 -5.62
CA TYR A 83 11.04 2.68 -4.55
C TYR A 83 12.02 2.84 -3.41
N TRP A 84 11.52 3.18 -2.23
CA TRP A 84 12.34 3.40 -1.05
C TRP A 84 11.91 2.51 0.11
N HIS A 85 12.82 2.28 1.05
CA HIS A 85 12.57 1.52 2.26
C HIS A 85 13.51 2.00 3.37
N LEU A 86 13.02 2.04 4.62
CA LEU A 86 13.86 2.40 5.76
C LEU A 86 14.72 1.20 6.20
N SER A 87 15.91 1.48 6.72
CA SER A 87 16.65 0.50 7.52
C SER A 87 15.86 0.11 8.78
N PRO A 88 16.06 -1.10 9.32
CA PRO A 88 15.34 -1.55 10.52
C PRO A 88 15.63 -0.71 11.77
N ASP A 89 16.84 -0.16 11.88
CA ASP A 89 17.22 0.71 13.00
C ASP A 89 16.80 2.17 12.80
N GLY A 90 16.26 2.52 11.63
CA GLY A 90 15.85 3.89 11.32
C GLY A 90 17.02 4.86 11.34
N THR A 91 18.22 4.45 10.91
CA THR A 91 19.37 5.35 10.79
C THR A 91 19.71 5.69 9.34
N SER A 92 19.28 4.85 8.40
CA SER A 92 19.43 5.02 6.96
C SER A 92 18.17 4.68 6.17
N TYR A 93 18.14 5.04 4.89
CA TYR A 93 17.08 4.66 3.96
C TYR A 93 17.66 4.29 2.60
N TYR A 94 17.00 3.35 1.93
CA TYR A 94 17.38 2.85 0.62
C TYR A 94 16.45 3.41 -0.44
N ILE A 95 17.00 3.76 -1.60
CA ILE A 95 16.24 4.20 -2.77
C ILE A 95 16.74 3.45 -4.01
N LEU A 96 15.81 2.92 -4.80
CA LEU A 96 16.08 2.44 -6.16
C LEU A 96 16.03 3.60 -7.16
N LYS A 97 17.16 3.86 -7.81
CA LYS A 97 17.33 4.86 -8.89
C LYS A 97 17.83 4.18 -10.15
N GLU A 98 16.99 4.15 -11.19
CA GLU A 98 17.30 3.51 -12.48
C GLU A 98 17.63 2.01 -12.26
N ASN A 99 18.91 1.66 -12.17
CA ASN A 99 19.40 0.32 -11.83
C ASN A 99 20.45 0.37 -10.70
N ASN A 100 20.30 1.33 -9.78
CA ASN A 100 21.14 1.47 -8.61
C ASN A 100 20.30 1.38 -7.36
N LEU A 101 20.82 0.67 -6.37
CA LEU A 101 20.37 0.73 -5.00
C LEU A 101 21.29 1.71 -4.26
N VAL A 102 20.72 2.80 -3.76
CA VAL A 102 21.46 3.86 -3.06
C VAL A 102 20.99 3.91 -1.62
N GLU A 103 21.93 3.81 -0.69
CA GLU A 103 21.70 4.02 0.73
C GLU A 103 22.07 5.46 1.10
N TYR A 104 21.20 6.08 1.89
CA TYR A 104 21.39 7.40 2.44
C TYR A 104 21.31 7.34 3.96
N ASP A 105 22.15 8.08 4.66
CA ASP A 105 21.98 8.32 6.10
C ASP A 105 20.77 9.25 6.37
N ALA A 106 20.40 9.39 7.65
CA ALA A 106 19.41 10.38 8.09
C ALA A 106 19.76 11.82 7.66
N GLY A 107 21.04 12.12 7.49
CA GLY A 107 21.50 13.40 6.97
C GLY A 107 21.26 13.58 5.47
N GLY A 108 20.75 12.59 4.74
CA GLY A 108 20.58 12.63 3.28
C GLY A 108 21.88 12.45 2.49
N ASN A 109 22.98 12.07 3.14
CA ASN A 109 24.24 11.78 2.47
C ASN A 109 24.24 10.35 1.96
N ILE A 110 24.76 10.14 0.74
CA ILE A 110 24.94 8.80 0.20
C ILE A 110 26.04 8.08 0.98
N THR A 111 25.69 6.99 1.66
CA THR A 111 26.64 6.14 2.38
C THR A 111 27.06 4.92 1.58
N LYS A 112 26.16 4.43 0.71
CA LYS A 112 26.42 3.28 -0.15
C LYS A 112 25.71 3.41 -1.50
N LYS A 113 26.34 2.89 -2.54
CA LYS A 113 25.74 2.74 -3.87
C LYS A 113 26.12 1.40 -4.45
N LEU A 114 25.13 0.59 -4.81
CA LEU A 114 25.31 -0.64 -5.56
C LEU A 114 24.63 -0.49 -6.91
N SER A 115 25.37 -0.75 -7.99
CA SER A 115 24.74 -0.91 -9.30
C SER A 115 24.25 -2.35 -9.48
N ALA A 116 23.22 -2.54 -10.29
CA ALA A 116 22.75 -3.86 -10.69
C ALA A 116 23.87 -4.71 -11.34
N THR A 117 24.77 -4.09 -12.10
CA THR A 117 25.94 -4.76 -12.68
C THR A 117 26.93 -5.27 -11.63
N ASP A 118 27.12 -4.54 -10.51
CA ASP A 118 27.98 -5.00 -9.40
C ASP A 118 27.41 -6.24 -8.72
N LEU A 119 26.09 -6.45 -8.82
CA LEU A 119 25.38 -7.63 -8.34
C LEU A 119 25.31 -8.75 -9.38
N GLY A 120 25.97 -8.59 -10.53
CA GLY A 120 25.99 -9.57 -11.62
C GLY A 120 24.67 -9.68 -12.40
N LEU A 121 23.82 -8.65 -12.38
CA LEU A 121 22.57 -8.65 -13.15
C LEU A 121 22.82 -8.40 -14.64
N ASP A 122 22.21 -9.24 -15.46
CA ASP A 122 22.09 -9.04 -16.90
C ASP A 122 21.03 -7.97 -17.19
N LEU A 123 21.48 -6.75 -17.47
CA LEU A 123 20.61 -5.59 -17.73
C LEU A 123 19.81 -5.70 -19.04
N GLU A 124 20.14 -6.64 -19.93
CA GLU A 124 19.31 -6.90 -21.11
C GLU A 124 18.05 -7.72 -20.74
N LYS A 125 18.10 -8.43 -19.60
CA LYS A 125 17.00 -9.27 -19.11
C LYS A 125 16.28 -8.69 -17.90
N TYR A 126 17.00 -7.99 -17.03
CA TYR A 126 16.47 -7.57 -15.73
C TYR A 126 16.64 -6.07 -15.51
N ALA A 127 15.62 -5.48 -14.88
CA ALA A 127 15.71 -4.18 -14.23
C ALA A 127 15.25 -4.31 -12.78
N PHE A 128 15.77 -3.45 -11.90
CA PHE A 128 15.24 -3.39 -10.55
C PHE A 128 13.75 -2.98 -10.58
N GLY A 129 12.95 -3.69 -9.79
CA GLY A 129 11.55 -3.36 -9.54
C GLY A 129 11.43 -2.55 -8.26
N LYS A 130 10.81 -3.13 -7.23
CA LYS A 130 10.56 -2.50 -5.93
C LYS A 130 11.33 -3.17 -4.81
N ILE A 131 11.73 -2.40 -3.79
CA ILE A 131 12.16 -2.96 -2.50
C ILE A 131 10.92 -3.58 -1.83
N ILE A 132 11.07 -4.80 -1.32
CA ILE A 132 10.01 -5.58 -0.66
C ILE A 132 10.18 -5.49 0.86
N ALA A 133 11.42 -5.70 1.33
CA ALA A 133 11.76 -5.71 2.75
C ALA A 133 13.26 -5.42 2.94
N VAL A 134 13.62 -4.97 4.15
CA VAL A 134 14.99 -4.78 4.61
C VAL A 134 15.11 -5.36 6.02
N SER A 135 16.17 -6.13 6.30
CA SER A 135 16.44 -6.68 7.63
C SER A 135 17.93 -6.85 7.87
N GLY A 136 18.46 -6.17 8.90
CA GLY A 136 19.89 -6.08 9.16
C GLY A 136 20.65 -5.68 7.90
N ASN A 137 21.53 -6.57 7.44
CA ASN A 137 22.33 -6.39 6.23
C ASN A 137 21.68 -7.00 4.97
N ARG A 138 20.39 -7.34 4.99
CA ARG A 138 19.69 -7.98 3.86
C ARG A 138 18.64 -7.06 3.27
N ILE A 139 18.56 -7.05 1.95
CA ILE A 139 17.55 -6.31 1.18
C ILE A 139 16.93 -7.25 0.17
N TRP A 140 15.60 -7.32 0.17
CA TRP A 140 14.86 -8.05 -0.85
C TRP A 140 14.18 -7.08 -1.79
N LEU A 141 14.33 -7.29 -3.10
CA LEU A 141 13.68 -6.49 -4.12
C LEU A 141 13.14 -7.37 -5.26
N THR A 142 12.06 -6.95 -5.92
CA THR A 142 11.57 -7.64 -7.12
C THR A 142 12.44 -7.28 -8.32
N LEU A 143 12.61 -8.19 -9.27
CA LEU A 143 13.14 -7.87 -10.59
C LEU A 143 12.00 -7.76 -11.60
N ASN A 144 12.10 -6.78 -12.50
CA ASN A 144 11.26 -6.68 -13.69
C ASN A 144 12.00 -7.36 -14.84
N HIS A 145 11.33 -8.25 -15.56
CA HIS A 145 11.91 -8.96 -16.68
C HIS A 145 11.63 -8.22 -18.00
N TRP A 146 12.66 -8.02 -18.83
CA TRP A 146 12.51 -7.51 -20.18
C TRP A 146 12.33 -8.68 -21.15
N VAL A 147 11.22 -8.68 -21.89
CA VAL A 147 10.98 -9.65 -22.97
C VAL A 147 11.17 -8.93 -24.31
N PRO A 148 12.23 -9.21 -25.08
CA PRO A 148 12.45 -8.59 -26.38
C PRO A 148 11.26 -8.79 -27.32
N GLY A 149 10.69 -7.69 -27.83
CA GLY A 149 9.56 -7.70 -28.76
C GLY A 149 8.19 -7.39 -28.12
N GLU A 150 8.08 -7.43 -26.80
CA GLU A 150 6.92 -6.87 -26.09
C GLU A 150 7.16 -5.38 -25.81
N LYS A 151 6.26 -4.50 -26.28
CA LYS A 151 6.33 -3.07 -25.93
C LYS A 151 5.89 -2.89 -24.48
N GLY A 152 6.80 -2.38 -23.66
CA GLY A 152 6.63 -2.25 -22.21
C GLY A 152 7.46 -3.30 -21.48
N ALA A 153 8.03 -2.96 -20.34
CA ALA A 153 8.68 -3.96 -19.49
C ALA A 153 7.56 -4.88 -19.00
N SER A 154 7.35 -6.02 -19.67
CA SER A 154 6.23 -6.87 -19.28
C SER A 154 6.46 -7.30 -17.84
N SER A 155 5.49 -6.97 -16.99
CA SER A 155 5.49 -7.17 -15.55
C SER A 155 5.38 -8.65 -15.18
N ASN A 156 6.16 -9.51 -15.84
CA ASN A 156 6.35 -10.90 -15.50
C ASN A 156 7.25 -10.92 -14.27
N ARG A 157 6.64 -10.56 -13.14
CA ARG A 157 7.27 -10.64 -11.83
C ARG A 157 7.35 -12.12 -11.47
N ASP A 158 8.51 -12.70 -11.72
CA ASP A 158 8.81 -14.09 -11.42
C ASP A 158 10.01 -14.26 -10.50
N THR A 159 10.80 -13.20 -10.32
CA THR A 159 12.07 -13.26 -9.61
C THR A 159 12.12 -12.23 -8.48
N VAL A 160 12.68 -12.65 -7.34
CA VAL A 160 13.08 -11.77 -6.25
C VAL A 160 14.59 -11.86 -6.08
N LEU A 161 15.24 -10.71 -5.96
CA LEU A 161 16.65 -10.61 -5.64
C LEU A 161 16.79 -10.35 -4.14
N GLU A 162 17.55 -11.20 -3.47
CA GLU A 162 18.07 -10.94 -2.13
C GLU A 162 19.49 -10.43 -2.24
N ILE A 163 19.78 -9.29 -1.62
CA ILE A 163 21.10 -8.67 -1.56
C ILE A 163 21.59 -8.79 -0.14
N LEU A 164 22.75 -9.41 0.03
CA LEU A 164 23.51 -9.46 1.27
C LEU A 164 24.55 -8.35 1.23
N LEU A 165 24.34 -7.32 2.04
CA LEU A 165 25.27 -6.23 2.21
C LEU A 165 26.44 -6.67 3.09
N HIS A 166 27.64 -6.46 2.57
CA HIS A 166 28.90 -6.60 3.30
C HIS A 166 29.74 -5.34 3.10
N ASP A 167 30.78 -5.17 3.94
CA ASP A 167 31.67 -4.00 3.87
C ASP A 167 32.52 -3.99 2.60
N ILE A 168 32.86 -5.18 2.08
CA ILE A 168 33.79 -5.36 0.97
C ILE A 168 33.06 -5.91 -0.26
N ASP A 169 32.55 -7.14 -0.18
CA ASP A 169 31.92 -7.81 -1.32
C ASP A 169 30.46 -8.13 -1.03
N ASN A 170 29.55 -7.37 -1.65
CA ASN A 170 28.13 -7.66 -1.58
C ASN A 170 27.82 -8.92 -2.41
N SER A 171 26.85 -9.71 -1.98
CA SER A 171 26.39 -10.87 -2.77
C SER A 171 24.90 -10.79 -3.06
N ALA A 172 24.50 -11.45 -4.14
CA ALA A 172 23.12 -11.51 -4.58
C ALA A 172 22.66 -12.97 -4.71
N VAL A 173 21.43 -13.23 -4.25
CA VAL A 173 20.76 -14.52 -4.38
C VAL A 173 19.46 -14.31 -5.16
N PHE A 174 19.31 -15.07 -6.24
CA PHE A 174 18.12 -15.05 -7.07
C PHE A 174 17.14 -16.09 -6.56
N HIS A 175 15.90 -15.67 -6.33
CA HIS A 175 14.77 -16.51 -5.98
C HIS A 175 13.81 -16.54 -7.17
N GLU A 176 13.83 -17.63 -7.94
CA GLU A 176 12.94 -17.85 -9.08
C GLU A 176 11.62 -18.47 -8.59
N LEU A 177 10.58 -17.64 -8.56
CA LEU A 177 9.29 -17.94 -7.93
C LEU A 177 8.19 -18.23 -8.95
N GLY A 178 8.45 -17.99 -10.24
CA GLY A 178 7.41 -17.99 -11.27
C GLY A 178 6.38 -16.87 -11.05
N PHE A 179 5.38 -16.78 -11.93
CA PHE A 179 4.48 -15.62 -11.98
C PHE A 179 3.74 -15.32 -10.66
N TYR A 180 3.98 -14.14 -10.09
CA TYR A 180 3.27 -13.63 -8.92
C TYR A 180 2.70 -12.22 -9.14
N LYS A 181 1.71 -11.83 -8.32
CA LYS A 181 1.15 -10.47 -8.36
C LYS A 181 1.76 -9.56 -7.31
N CYS A 182 1.90 -10.08 -6.09
CA CYS A 182 2.38 -9.35 -4.93
C CYS A 182 3.12 -10.30 -3.99
N ILE A 183 4.04 -9.74 -3.21
CA ILE A 183 4.87 -10.46 -2.25
C ILE A 183 4.95 -9.63 -0.96
N ALA A 184 4.92 -10.31 0.18
CA ALA A 184 5.37 -9.79 1.47
C ALA A 184 6.40 -10.76 2.08
N ILE A 185 7.25 -10.28 2.98
CA ILE A 185 8.31 -11.08 3.61
C ILE A 185 8.20 -10.94 5.13
N ASP A 186 8.20 -12.09 5.82
CA ASP A 186 8.55 -12.17 7.24
C ASP A 186 10.07 -12.28 7.36
N THR A 187 10.72 -11.19 7.75
CA THR A 187 12.18 -11.14 7.88
C THR A 187 12.70 -11.88 9.11
N ASN A 188 11.86 -12.20 10.09
CA ASN A 188 12.24 -12.93 11.30
C ASN A 188 12.21 -14.44 11.07
N LYS A 189 11.15 -14.94 10.42
CA LYS A 189 11.06 -16.36 10.03
C LYS A 189 11.82 -16.66 8.75
N GLU A 190 12.10 -15.63 7.97
CA GLU A 190 12.63 -15.73 6.60
C GLU A 190 11.64 -16.48 5.68
N ASP A 191 10.35 -16.17 5.83
CA ASP A 191 9.28 -16.68 4.96
C ASP A 191 8.85 -15.60 3.97
N MET A 192 8.67 -15.99 2.71
CA MET A 192 8.10 -15.15 1.67
C MET A 192 6.67 -15.59 1.35
N TYR A 193 5.72 -14.65 1.46
CA TYR A 193 4.33 -14.87 1.11
C TYR A 193 4.06 -14.40 -0.31
N ILE A 194 3.85 -15.36 -1.21
CA ILE A 194 3.71 -15.13 -2.65
C ILE A 194 2.23 -15.19 -3.02
N VAL A 195 1.68 -14.05 -3.45
CA VAL A 195 0.26 -13.94 -3.78
C VAL A 195 0.04 -14.06 -5.28
N ARG A 196 -0.81 -15.02 -5.68
CA ARG A 196 -1.13 -15.32 -7.09
C ARG A 196 -2.62 -15.22 -7.36
N THR A 197 -2.99 -14.99 -8.61
CA THR A 197 -4.40 -14.87 -9.05
C THR A 197 -4.80 -15.86 -10.15
N TYR A 198 -3.87 -16.64 -10.69
CA TYR A 198 -4.11 -17.57 -11.80
C TYR A 198 -3.54 -18.96 -11.47
N PRO A 199 -4.26 -20.06 -11.75
CA PRO A 199 -5.65 -20.13 -12.25
C PRO A 199 -6.71 -19.78 -11.19
N LYS A 200 -6.31 -19.72 -9.91
CA LYS A 200 -7.13 -19.25 -8.78
C LYS A 200 -6.30 -18.35 -7.88
N PHE A 201 -6.97 -17.57 -7.04
CA PHE A 201 -6.31 -16.84 -5.97
C PHE A 201 -5.70 -17.83 -4.96
N CYS A 202 -4.42 -17.66 -4.65
CA CYS A 202 -3.74 -18.39 -3.57
C CYS A 202 -2.59 -17.56 -3.00
N VAL A 203 -2.20 -17.93 -1.78
CA VAL A 203 -0.95 -17.47 -1.15
C VAL A 203 -0.08 -18.70 -0.94
N ASP A 204 1.07 -18.72 -1.61
CA ASP A 204 2.11 -19.72 -1.37
C ASP A 204 3.10 -19.18 -0.34
N ILE A 205 3.63 -20.06 0.50
CA ILE A 205 4.70 -19.75 1.44
C ILE A 205 5.99 -20.37 0.91
N TYR A 206 6.99 -19.53 0.66
CA TYR A 206 8.32 -19.91 0.22
C TYR A 206 9.33 -19.61 1.34
N ASP A 207 9.96 -20.66 1.85
CA ASP A 207 10.99 -20.55 2.89
C ASP A 207 12.31 -20.12 2.21
N LEU A 208 12.81 -18.94 2.59
CA LEU A 208 14.03 -18.36 2.03
C LEU A 208 15.30 -19.13 2.40
N LYS A 209 15.32 -19.81 3.56
CA LYS A 209 16.47 -20.60 4.03
C LYS A 209 16.60 -21.89 3.24
N SER A 210 15.51 -22.66 3.18
CA SER A 210 15.51 -23.94 2.49
C SER A 210 15.35 -23.80 0.97
N LYS A 211 14.91 -22.62 0.50
CA LYS A 211 14.59 -22.32 -0.90
C LYS A 211 13.50 -23.24 -1.46
N THR A 212 12.54 -23.60 -0.62
CA THR A 212 11.45 -24.51 -0.98
C THR A 212 10.08 -23.93 -0.66
N TYR A 213 9.07 -24.40 -1.38
CA TYR A 213 7.67 -24.12 -1.06
C TYR A 213 7.23 -25.01 0.11
N VAL A 214 6.78 -24.38 1.21
CA VAL A 214 6.42 -25.08 2.44
C VAL A 214 4.94 -25.45 2.46
N THR A 215 4.08 -24.49 2.11
CA THR A 215 2.63 -24.66 2.22
C THR A 215 1.92 -23.75 1.24
N LYS A 216 0.79 -24.21 0.73
CA LYS A 216 -0.14 -23.43 -0.06
C LYS A 216 -1.42 -23.22 0.73
N LEU A 217 -1.72 -21.96 1.05
CA LEU A 217 -2.96 -21.62 1.71
C LEU A 217 -4.06 -21.46 0.63
N GLU A 218 -4.66 -22.59 0.27
CA GLU A 218 -5.77 -22.67 -0.69
C GLU A 218 -7.11 -22.53 0.02
N ASN A 219 -7.60 -21.32 0.25
CA ASN A 219 -9.04 -21.18 0.47
C ASN A 219 -9.56 -19.75 0.34
N CYS A 220 -10.05 -19.39 -0.84
CA CYS A 220 -11.03 -18.32 -0.91
C CYS A 220 -12.05 -18.66 -1.99
N ASN A 221 -13.33 -18.46 -1.72
CA ASN A 221 -14.40 -18.29 -2.71
C ASN A 221 -14.13 -17.02 -3.56
N GLY A 222 -12.95 -16.93 -4.17
CA GLY A 222 -12.42 -15.79 -4.91
C GLY A 222 -12.93 -15.78 -6.34
N ALA A 223 -14.25 -15.77 -6.51
CA ALA A 223 -14.82 -15.51 -7.81
C ALA A 223 -14.41 -14.10 -8.26
N TYR A 224 -13.58 -14.03 -9.31
CA TYR A 224 -13.27 -12.83 -10.09
C TYR A 224 -12.41 -11.74 -9.40
N VAL A 225 -11.32 -12.13 -8.73
CA VAL A 225 -10.21 -11.19 -8.47
C VAL A 225 -9.56 -10.82 -9.80
N ARG A 226 -9.57 -9.53 -10.15
CA ARG A 226 -8.94 -9.01 -11.37
C ARG A 226 -7.47 -8.68 -11.13
N ASN A 227 -7.18 -8.05 -10.01
CA ASN A 227 -5.83 -7.64 -9.65
C ASN A 227 -5.64 -7.59 -8.14
N ILE A 228 -4.39 -7.62 -7.71
CA ILE A 228 -3.97 -7.38 -6.34
C ILE A 228 -3.19 -6.09 -6.36
N THR A 229 -3.66 -5.10 -5.61
CA THR A 229 -3.06 -3.76 -5.63
C THR A 229 -2.01 -3.61 -4.55
N TRP A 230 -2.14 -4.34 -3.45
CA TRP A 230 -1.25 -4.24 -2.30
C TRP A 230 -1.31 -5.48 -1.41
N VAL A 231 -0.19 -5.81 -0.78
CA VAL A 231 -0.09 -6.78 0.31
C VAL A 231 0.78 -6.20 1.41
N ASP A 232 0.38 -6.39 2.65
CA ASP A 232 1.15 -6.01 3.82
C ASP A 232 1.19 -7.17 4.84
N TYR A 233 2.25 -7.25 5.64
CA TYR A 233 2.52 -8.34 6.57
C TYR A 233 2.69 -7.84 8.00
N CYS A 234 2.12 -8.56 8.96
CA CYS A 234 2.39 -8.40 10.37
C CYS A 234 2.52 -9.77 11.01
N ASP A 235 3.57 -9.96 11.81
CA ASP A 235 3.90 -11.21 12.51
C ASP A 235 2.77 -11.77 13.38
N THR A 236 2.06 -10.89 14.07
CA THR A 236 1.00 -11.22 15.04
C THR A 236 -0.37 -11.28 14.38
N LYS A 237 -0.54 -10.66 13.20
CA LYS A 237 -1.85 -10.47 12.57
C LYS A 237 -1.96 -11.15 11.22
N GLY A 238 -0.89 -11.63 10.61
CA GLY A 238 -0.91 -12.22 9.28
C GLY A 238 -0.95 -11.16 8.17
N LEU A 239 -1.58 -11.51 7.04
CA LEU A 239 -1.53 -10.68 5.83
C LEU A 239 -2.75 -9.77 5.69
N LEU A 240 -2.51 -8.54 5.24
CA LEU A 240 -3.53 -7.66 4.65
C LEU A 240 -3.41 -7.67 3.14
N LEU A 241 -4.55 -7.81 2.46
CA LEU A 241 -4.63 -7.95 1.02
C LEU A 241 -5.62 -6.94 0.47
N SER A 242 -5.14 -6.06 -0.41
CA SER A 242 -6.00 -5.14 -1.17
C SER A 242 -6.29 -5.73 -2.55
N LEU A 243 -7.53 -6.16 -2.75
CA LEU A 243 -7.98 -6.87 -3.93
C LEU A 243 -8.91 -6.01 -4.79
N TRP A 244 -8.65 -5.99 -6.10
CA TRP A 244 -9.52 -5.35 -7.08
C TRP A 244 -10.29 -6.41 -7.88
N TYR A 245 -11.62 -6.33 -7.84
CA TYR A 245 -12.50 -7.28 -8.52
C TYR A 245 -12.95 -6.78 -9.90
N TYR A 246 -13.35 -7.69 -10.78
CA TYR A 246 -13.86 -7.35 -12.12
C TYR A 246 -15.09 -6.45 -12.10
N ASN A 247 -15.89 -6.48 -11.02
CA ASN A 247 -17.00 -5.54 -10.80
C ASN A 247 -16.56 -4.12 -10.39
N LYS A 248 -15.27 -3.82 -10.53
CA LYS A 248 -14.62 -2.53 -10.21
C LYS A 248 -14.72 -2.11 -8.74
N LYS A 249 -14.97 -3.05 -7.82
CA LYS A 249 -14.91 -2.78 -6.38
C LYS A 249 -13.57 -3.25 -5.82
N SER A 250 -12.98 -2.41 -4.98
CA SER A 250 -11.80 -2.77 -4.21
C SER A 250 -12.19 -3.10 -2.77
N LYS A 251 -11.53 -4.12 -2.23
CA LYS A 251 -11.80 -4.65 -0.90
C LYS A 251 -10.48 -5.00 -0.20
N VAL A 252 -10.50 -4.87 1.11
CA VAL A 252 -9.41 -5.22 2.00
C VAL A 252 -9.78 -6.53 2.69
N PHE A 253 -8.88 -7.50 2.64
CA PHE A 253 -9.02 -8.80 3.27
C PHE A 253 -7.89 -9.05 4.25
N HIS A 254 -8.21 -9.81 5.29
CA HIS A 254 -7.26 -10.37 6.23
C HIS A 254 -7.11 -11.86 5.96
N MET A 255 -5.86 -12.31 5.99
CA MET A 255 -5.52 -13.72 5.99
C MET A 255 -4.77 -14.07 7.27
N ASP A 256 -5.39 -14.90 8.10
CA ASP A 256 -4.76 -15.51 9.26
C ASP A 256 -3.85 -16.66 8.79
N LEU A 257 -2.55 -16.51 9.04
CA LEU A 257 -1.54 -17.47 8.60
C LEU A 257 -1.52 -18.75 9.45
N ASN A 258 -2.05 -18.72 10.68
CA ASN A 258 -2.09 -19.89 11.55
C ASN A 258 -3.27 -20.80 11.20
N THR A 259 -4.42 -20.21 10.90
CA THR A 259 -5.66 -20.95 10.58
C THR A 259 -5.91 -21.09 9.09
N GLY A 260 -5.23 -20.31 8.25
CA GLY A 260 -5.57 -20.14 6.83
C GLY A 260 -6.88 -19.39 6.61
N GLY A 261 -7.48 -18.83 7.67
CA GLY A 261 -8.75 -18.12 7.61
C GLY A 261 -8.64 -16.85 6.75
N PHE A 262 -9.66 -16.60 5.91
CA PHE A 262 -9.68 -15.46 4.99
C PHE A 262 -10.99 -14.67 5.15
N SER A 263 -10.90 -13.39 5.49
CA SER A 263 -12.06 -12.57 5.84
C SER A 263 -12.01 -11.16 5.22
N GLU A 264 -13.16 -10.64 4.80
CA GLU A 264 -13.27 -9.25 4.33
C GLU A 264 -13.33 -8.31 5.53
N ILE A 265 -12.42 -7.32 5.57
CA ILE A 265 -12.37 -6.33 6.65
C ILE A 265 -13.11 -5.05 6.24
N ALA A 266 -12.91 -4.60 4.99
CA ALA A 266 -13.40 -3.30 4.56
C ALA A 266 -13.48 -3.16 3.04
N LYS A 267 -14.18 -2.11 2.59
CA LYS A 267 -14.14 -1.61 1.22
C LYS A 267 -13.08 -0.52 1.13
N GLY A 268 -11.99 -0.78 0.41
CA GLY A 268 -10.85 0.12 0.32
C GLY A 268 -9.73 -0.42 -0.56
N VAL A 269 -8.60 0.31 -0.58
CA VAL A 269 -7.35 -0.05 -1.27
C VAL A 269 -6.15 0.31 -0.40
N ASN A 270 -4.98 -0.20 -0.78
CA ASN A 270 -3.66 0.09 -0.19
C ASN A 270 -3.69 -0.05 1.34
N ALA A 271 -4.13 -1.20 1.81
CA ALA A 271 -4.25 -1.46 3.24
C ALA A 271 -2.92 -1.83 3.89
N TRP A 272 -2.68 -1.31 5.08
CA TRP A 272 -1.50 -1.53 5.91
C TRP A 272 -1.89 -1.79 7.36
N TRP A 273 -1.06 -2.54 8.07
CA TRP A 273 -1.15 -2.69 9.50
C TRP A 273 -0.52 -1.49 10.21
N GLY A 274 -1.26 -0.91 11.15
CA GLY A 274 -0.72 0.02 12.15
C GLY A 274 -0.16 -0.71 13.37
N SER A 275 0.72 -0.02 14.10
CA SER A 275 1.29 -0.50 15.38
C SER A 275 0.20 -0.73 16.44
N ASP A 276 -0.88 0.06 16.40
CA ASP A 276 -2.09 -0.09 17.23
C ASP A 276 -2.96 -1.32 16.90
N GLY A 277 -2.59 -2.06 15.85
CA GLY A 277 -3.28 -3.25 15.39
C GLY A 277 -4.53 -3.04 14.57
N TYR A 278 -4.78 -1.82 14.11
CA TYR A 278 -5.79 -1.55 13.10
C TYR A 278 -5.25 -1.79 11.69
N ALA A 279 -6.14 -2.17 10.77
CA ALA A 279 -5.88 -2.11 9.34
C ALA A 279 -6.24 -0.70 8.83
N TYR A 280 -5.25 0.07 8.43
CA TYR A 280 -5.42 1.39 7.79
C TYR A 280 -5.57 1.20 6.28
N TYR A 281 -6.50 1.91 5.65
CA TYR A 281 -6.78 1.78 4.23
C TYR A 281 -7.41 3.04 3.65
N LEU A 282 -7.39 3.13 2.33
CA LEU A 282 -7.90 4.30 1.62
C LEU A 282 -9.28 4.05 1.02
N ARG A 283 -10.16 5.03 1.17
CA ARG A 283 -11.52 5.02 0.61
C ARG A 283 -11.86 6.42 0.06
N GLY A 284 -12.77 6.48 -0.91
CA GLY A 284 -13.30 7.77 -1.38
C GLY A 284 -12.29 8.72 -2.03
N HIS A 285 -11.12 8.22 -2.43
CA HIS A 285 -10.01 8.94 -3.05
C HIS A 285 -9.26 9.98 -2.19
N THR A 286 -9.79 10.34 -1.03
CA THR A 286 -9.27 11.46 -0.21
C THR A 286 -9.41 11.18 1.28
N GLN A 287 -9.65 9.92 1.66
CA GLN A 287 -9.97 9.54 3.03
C GLN A 287 -9.10 8.39 3.49
N LEU A 288 -8.49 8.59 4.65
CA LEU A 288 -7.81 7.56 5.41
C LEU A 288 -8.81 6.98 6.42
N TRP A 289 -8.99 5.68 6.36
CA TRP A 289 -9.85 4.93 7.26
C TRP A 289 -9.01 3.89 7.99
N ARG A 290 -9.53 3.42 9.13
CA ARG A 290 -8.98 2.27 9.83
C ARG A 290 -10.09 1.33 10.28
N ASN A 291 -9.78 0.04 10.43
CA ASN A 291 -10.72 -0.92 11.00
C ASN A 291 -9.99 -2.02 11.81
N LYS A 292 -10.57 -2.44 12.94
CA LYS A 292 -10.17 -3.69 13.60
C LYS A 292 -10.73 -4.87 12.81
N LEU A 293 -10.11 -6.05 12.93
CA LEU A 293 -10.59 -7.27 12.25
C LEU A 293 -12.08 -7.57 12.48
N ASN A 294 -12.56 -7.34 13.70
CA ASN A 294 -13.96 -7.55 14.10
C ASN A 294 -14.65 -6.23 14.50
N GLY A 295 -14.17 -5.10 14.00
CA GLY A 295 -14.65 -3.77 14.36
C GLY A 295 -15.49 -3.10 13.27
N GLU A 296 -16.02 -1.94 13.64
CA GLU A 296 -16.65 -1.02 12.69
C GLU A 296 -15.61 -0.08 12.08
N PRO A 297 -15.71 0.27 10.78
CA PRO A 297 -14.84 1.25 10.15
C PRO A 297 -14.83 2.61 10.85
N GLU A 298 -13.64 3.16 11.06
CA GLU A 298 -13.41 4.48 11.64
C GLU A 298 -12.73 5.40 10.60
N LEU A 299 -13.26 6.60 10.38
CA LEU A 299 -12.61 7.62 9.55
C LEU A 299 -11.52 8.31 10.38
N VAL A 300 -10.27 8.26 9.93
CA VAL A 300 -9.14 8.97 10.55
C VAL A 300 -9.15 10.43 10.11
N CYS A 301 -9.00 10.67 8.81
CA CYS A 301 -8.98 12.01 8.24
C CYS A 301 -9.39 12.00 6.77
N GLY A 302 -9.63 13.19 6.22
CA GLY A 302 -9.93 13.38 4.80
C GLY A 302 -11.25 14.07 4.48
N LEU A 303 -11.44 14.37 3.20
CA LEU A 303 -12.61 15.12 2.73
C LEU A 303 -13.86 14.23 2.73
N THR A 304 -14.84 14.58 3.57
CA THR A 304 -16.12 13.84 3.67
C THR A 304 -17.06 14.14 2.49
N LYS A 305 -16.91 15.30 1.83
CA LYS A 305 -17.67 15.68 0.64
C LYS A 305 -16.77 15.63 -0.60
N LYS A 306 -17.16 14.80 -1.56
CA LYS A 306 -16.51 14.71 -2.87
C LYS A 306 -16.54 16.08 -3.57
N PRO A 307 -15.42 16.61 -4.08
CA PRO A 307 -15.43 17.79 -4.94
C PRO A 307 -16.38 17.56 -6.12
N LYS A 308 -17.25 18.52 -6.42
CA LYS A 308 -18.22 18.38 -7.51
C LYS A 308 -17.49 18.16 -8.85
N GLY A 309 -17.80 17.06 -9.53
CA GLY A 309 -17.53 16.90 -10.96
C GLY A 309 -16.37 15.99 -11.37
N ARG A 310 -15.42 15.60 -10.49
CA ARG A 310 -14.34 14.65 -10.83
C ARG A 310 -13.92 13.81 -9.61
N ASN A 311 -13.45 12.57 -9.85
CA ASN A 311 -12.87 11.75 -8.78
C ASN A 311 -11.51 12.35 -8.41
N GLY A 312 -11.25 12.58 -7.12
CA GLY A 312 -9.88 12.71 -6.63
C GLY A 312 -9.07 11.45 -6.94
N TYR A 313 -7.76 11.53 -6.84
CA TYR A 313 -6.87 10.38 -7.06
C TYR A 313 -6.13 10.07 -5.76
N ILE A 314 -6.20 8.81 -5.33
CA ILE A 314 -5.28 8.29 -4.32
C ILE A 314 -3.97 8.03 -5.03
N GLN A 315 -2.88 8.55 -4.48
CA GLN A 315 -1.56 8.18 -4.95
C GLN A 315 -1.04 6.99 -4.14
N ALA A 316 -0.89 7.13 -2.82
CA ALA A 316 -0.63 5.97 -1.96
C ALA A 316 -0.76 6.24 -0.45
N LEU A 317 -0.66 5.14 0.29
CA LEU A 317 -0.53 5.06 1.75
C LEU A 317 0.77 4.30 2.02
N TRP A 318 1.56 4.78 2.97
CA TRP A 318 2.79 4.12 3.43
C TRP A 318 2.91 4.22 4.95
N PHE A 319 3.61 3.25 5.52
CA PHE A 319 3.97 3.22 6.93
C PHE A 319 5.49 3.13 7.11
N SER A 320 5.96 3.60 8.26
CA SER A 320 7.29 3.26 8.78
C SER A 320 7.39 1.76 9.07
N ASN A 321 8.61 1.24 9.22
CA ASN A 321 8.85 -0.19 9.45
C ASN A 321 8.19 -0.72 10.73
N ASP A 322 8.09 0.11 11.77
CA ASP A 322 7.42 -0.20 13.03
C ASP A 322 5.91 0.06 13.00
N SER A 323 5.39 0.50 11.86
CA SER A 323 3.99 0.85 11.64
C SER A 323 3.42 1.92 12.58
N SER A 324 4.26 2.71 13.25
CA SER A 324 3.85 3.76 14.18
C SER A 324 3.55 5.09 13.50
N PHE A 325 4.13 5.32 12.32
CA PHE A 325 3.98 6.54 11.55
C PHE A 325 3.57 6.22 10.12
N GLY A 326 2.76 7.08 9.51
CA GLY A 326 2.35 6.88 8.14
C GLY A 326 2.12 8.16 7.35
N ILE A 327 2.12 8.00 6.03
CA ILE A 327 1.91 9.06 5.06
C ILE A 327 0.82 8.64 4.09
N PHE A 328 -0.15 9.53 3.92
CA PHE A 328 -1.22 9.41 2.95
C PHE A 328 -1.15 10.57 1.94
N SER A 329 -1.05 10.23 0.65
CA SER A 329 -1.02 11.22 -0.44
C SER A 329 -2.27 11.13 -1.33
N TYR A 330 -2.86 12.28 -1.64
CA TYR A 330 -4.06 12.40 -2.47
C TYR A 330 -3.99 13.60 -3.41
N GLN A 331 -4.82 13.58 -4.45
CA GLN A 331 -5.01 14.70 -5.37
C GLN A 331 -6.47 15.12 -5.42
N VAL A 332 -6.69 16.43 -5.35
CA VAL A 332 -7.99 17.07 -5.45
C VAL A 332 -8.10 17.79 -6.80
N PRO A 333 -9.05 17.44 -7.68
CA PRO A 333 -9.23 18.15 -8.94
C PRO A 333 -9.76 19.58 -8.69
N LEU A 334 -9.13 20.57 -9.33
CA LEU A 334 -9.56 21.97 -9.29
C LEU A 334 -10.53 22.27 -10.46
N SER A 335 -10.03 22.20 -11.70
CA SER A 335 -10.78 22.37 -12.95
C SER A 335 -9.91 21.91 -14.12
N GLY A 336 -10.48 21.57 -15.28
CA GLY A 336 -9.68 21.16 -16.44
C GLY A 336 -8.73 19.99 -16.13
N LYS A 337 -7.46 20.03 -16.54
CA LYS A 337 -6.46 19.02 -16.16
C LYS A 337 -5.65 19.41 -14.91
N ARG A 338 -6.18 20.29 -14.06
CA ARG A 338 -5.48 20.79 -12.86
C ARG A 338 -5.89 20.06 -11.59
N PHE A 339 -4.91 19.86 -10.73
CA PHE A 339 -5.02 19.17 -9.45
C PHE A 339 -4.28 19.95 -8.36
N THR A 340 -4.73 19.83 -7.13
CA THR A 340 -3.96 20.18 -5.94
C THR A 340 -3.55 18.89 -5.26
N ASP A 341 -2.26 18.74 -5.00
CA ASP A 341 -1.78 17.63 -4.20
C ASP A 341 -2.02 17.94 -2.71
N GLY A 342 -2.40 16.93 -1.95
CA GLY A 342 -2.50 17.00 -0.51
C GLY A 342 -1.80 15.80 0.10
N ARG A 343 -1.16 16.03 1.24
CA ARG A 343 -0.52 14.99 2.02
C ARG A 343 -1.02 15.05 3.45
N VAL A 344 -1.13 13.89 4.07
CA VAL A 344 -1.37 13.75 5.50
C VAL A 344 -0.26 12.92 6.09
N TYR A 345 0.40 13.48 7.09
CA TYR A 345 1.29 12.76 7.98
C TYR A 345 0.49 12.40 9.21
N PHE A 346 0.60 11.16 9.69
CA PHE A 346 -0.14 10.75 10.88
C PHE A 346 0.72 9.84 11.76
N ASP A 347 0.58 10.04 13.06
CA ASP A 347 1.22 9.24 14.10
C ASP A 347 0.14 8.42 14.81
N VAL A 348 0.32 7.10 14.78
CA VAL A 348 -0.62 6.13 15.33
C VAL A 348 -0.63 6.14 16.86
N GLU A 349 0.53 6.41 17.48
CA GLU A 349 0.70 6.38 18.93
C GLU A 349 0.16 7.65 19.59
N SER A 350 0.55 8.83 19.07
CA SER A 350 0.04 10.10 19.58
C SER A 350 -1.40 10.37 19.10
N LYS A 351 -1.87 9.65 18.08
CA LYS A 351 -3.15 9.85 17.41
C LYS A 351 -3.28 11.27 16.84
N GLU A 352 -2.19 11.79 16.31
CA GLU A 352 -2.15 13.12 15.70
C GLU A 352 -2.02 12.99 14.18
N TYR A 353 -2.51 13.99 13.44
CA TYR A 353 -2.25 14.11 12.02
C TYR A 353 -2.07 15.56 11.58
N LEU A 354 -1.27 15.74 10.55
CA LEU A 354 -0.94 17.04 9.96
C LEU A 354 -1.29 17.01 8.47
N HIS A 355 -2.17 17.93 8.05
CA HIS A 355 -2.41 18.19 6.63
C HIS A 355 -1.34 19.14 6.08
N VAL A 356 -0.63 18.67 5.05
CA VAL A 356 0.29 19.50 4.27
C VAL A 356 -0.31 19.70 2.89
N SER A 357 -0.71 20.95 2.62
CA SER A 357 -1.20 21.32 1.29
C SER A 357 -0.03 21.38 0.31
N GLY A 358 -0.18 20.68 -0.81
CA GLY A 358 0.75 20.73 -1.93
C GLY A 358 0.40 21.87 -2.90
N GLY A 359 1.33 22.14 -3.82
CA GLY A 359 1.12 23.11 -4.89
C GLY A 359 0.07 22.65 -5.92
N THR A 360 -0.37 23.59 -6.75
CA THR A 360 -1.23 23.30 -7.91
C THR A 360 -0.40 22.70 -9.06
N ILE A 361 -0.87 21.60 -9.63
CA ILE A 361 -0.24 20.87 -10.73
C ILE A 361 -1.18 20.86 -11.95
N GLY A 362 -0.66 21.16 -13.13
CA GLY A 362 -1.36 21.02 -14.42
C GLY A 362 -1.27 22.27 -15.32
N GLN A 363 -1.25 22.05 -16.63
CA GLN A 363 -1.27 23.11 -17.65
C GLN A 363 -2.72 23.54 -17.97
N ASP A 364 -2.90 24.80 -18.38
CA ASP A 364 -4.19 25.35 -18.85
C ASP A 364 -4.76 24.59 -20.07
#